data_AF-U7MXV7-F1
#
_entry.id   AF-U7MXV7-F1
#
_cell.length_a   1.000
_cell.length_b   1.000
_cell.length_c   1.000
_cell.angle_alpha   90.00
_cell.angle_beta   90.00
_cell.angle_gamma   90.00
#
_symmetry.space_group_name_H-M   'P 1'
#
loop_
_entity.id
_entity.type
_entity.pdbx_description
1 polymer ?
#
loop_
_entity_poly.entity_id
_entity_poly.type
_entity_poly.pdbx_seq_one_letter_code
_entity_poly.pdbx_strand_id
1 'polypeptide(L)'
;MLKALERGVYNHAAGDGREFAITVDSAASLRAEDGRAITGVDISQFISNLPAQTDTTSFSTDNASGSTSQAAGLMEALEAGASTLLIDEDTSATNFMIHDERMRELIPTEKEPITPLVDRVRGLAEVGVSTVLVAGGSAAFIDVADTVIHMDSYHPYDITERAAGLARAVDKQEPFPKPAHRPLPAKRFRAKKPPQAKGAGIRVGKGFIDLSAVSQLVDGSQTRAIAAILDSLSTQHGESAALVDEVLERVKRGGIDAVSRFSGGGAPGSKGKHPGRLALPRKLEIMAAINRARG
;
A
#
# COMPACT_ATOMS: atom_id res chain seq x y z
N MET A 1 3.03 -7.02 -18.07
CA MET A 1 1.60 -7.12 -17.70
C MET A 1 1.30 -6.40 -16.38
N LEU A 2 1.87 -6.79 -15.23
CA LEU A 2 1.52 -6.20 -13.92
C LEU A 2 1.63 -4.67 -13.87
N LYS A 3 2.72 -4.09 -14.41
CA LYS A 3 2.87 -2.62 -14.51
C LYS A 3 1.71 -1.91 -15.23
N ALA A 4 1.05 -2.56 -16.18
CA ALA A 4 -0.14 -2.01 -16.83
C ALA A 4 -1.33 -2.03 -15.86
N LEU A 5 -1.50 -3.11 -15.10
CA LEU A 5 -2.54 -3.20 -14.06
C LEU A 5 -2.32 -2.17 -12.94
N GLU A 6 -1.08 -1.97 -12.48
CA GLU A 6 -0.75 -0.95 -11.48
C GLU A 6 -1.12 0.46 -11.95
N ARG A 7 -0.96 0.72 -13.25
CA ARG A 7 -1.28 2.00 -13.88
C ARG A 7 -2.73 2.10 -14.35
N GLY A 8 -3.46 0.98 -14.39
CA GLY A 8 -4.86 0.92 -14.83
C GLY A 8 -5.85 1.57 -13.87
N VAL A 9 -5.37 2.00 -12.70
CA VAL A 9 -6.11 2.85 -11.75
C VAL A 9 -6.25 4.30 -12.21
N TYR A 10 -5.54 4.66 -13.29
CA TYR A 10 -5.63 5.96 -13.94
C TYR A 10 -6.09 5.80 -15.38
N ASN A 11 -6.85 6.79 -15.86
CA ASN A 11 -7.12 6.93 -17.27
C ASN A 11 -5.82 7.31 -18.00
N HIS A 12 -5.56 6.68 -19.15
CA HIS A 12 -4.44 7.02 -20.02
C HIS A 12 -4.90 7.88 -21.20
N ALA A 13 -3.96 8.65 -21.77
CA ALA A 13 -4.24 9.42 -22.97
C ALA A 13 -4.49 8.49 -24.16
N ALA A 14 -5.30 8.93 -25.13
CA ALA A 14 -5.54 8.16 -26.35
C ALA A 14 -4.24 7.89 -27.11
N GLY A 15 -4.02 6.64 -27.54
CA GLY A 15 -2.80 6.22 -28.24
C GLY A 15 -1.63 5.85 -27.35
N ASP A 16 -1.80 5.82 -26.02
CA ASP A 16 -0.78 5.37 -25.06
C ASP A 16 -0.50 3.86 -25.16
N GLY A 17 -1.47 3.07 -25.62
CA GLY A 17 -1.45 1.60 -25.66
C GLY A 17 -2.03 0.94 -24.41
N ARG A 18 -2.28 1.71 -23.33
CA ARG A 18 -2.88 1.24 -22.07
C ARG A 18 -4.23 1.88 -21.76
N GLU A 19 -4.81 2.65 -22.68
CA GLU A 19 -6.10 3.35 -22.50
C GLU A 19 -7.27 2.42 -22.14
N PHE A 20 -7.17 1.13 -22.47
CA PHE A 20 -8.16 0.10 -22.11
C PHE A 20 -7.65 -0.92 -21.09
N ALA A 21 -6.43 -0.74 -20.55
CA ALA A 21 -5.91 -1.54 -19.45
C ALA A 21 -6.40 -0.94 -18.12
N ILE A 22 -7.61 -1.31 -17.72
CA ILE A 22 -8.31 -0.73 -16.56
C ILE A 22 -8.22 -1.68 -15.37
N THR A 23 -7.99 -1.10 -14.19
CA THR A 23 -7.96 -1.81 -12.89
C THR A 23 -8.89 -1.08 -11.92
N VAL A 24 -9.43 -1.80 -10.94
CA VAL A 24 -10.22 -1.20 -9.85
C VAL A 24 -9.45 -0.08 -9.14
N ASP A 25 -10.13 0.99 -8.79
CA ASP A 25 -9.53 2.22 -8.24
C ASP A 25 -8.85 2.00 -6.88
N SER A 26 -9.33 1.02 -6.12
CA SER A 26 -8.83 0.53 -4.84
C SER A 26 -7.66 -0.45 -4.96
N ALA A 27 -7.12 -0.70 -6.16
CA ALA A 27 -5.97 -1.59 -6.31
C ALA A 27 -4.68 -0.96 -5.76
N ALA A 28 -4.00 -1.70 -4.89
CA ALA A 28 -2.76 -1.31 -4.22
C ALA A 28 -1.59 -2.17 -4.69
N SER A 29 -0.54 -1.54 -5.23
CA SER A 29 0.75 -2.19 -5.48
C SER A 29 1.54 -2.30 -4.18
N LEU A 30 1.98 -3.51 -3.86
CA LEU A 30 2.76 -3.84 -2.67
C LEU A 30 4.14 -4.37 -3.05
N ARG A 31 5.13 -3.99 -2.25
CA ARG A 31 6.52 -4.43 -2.36
C ARG A 31 7.20 -4.34 -1.00
N ALA A 32 8.36 -4.97 -0.87
CA ALA A 32 9.22 -4.80 0.29
C ALA A 32 9.87 -3.40 0.31
N GLU A 33 10.01 -2.83 1.51
CA GLU A 33 10.56 -1.49 1.76
C GLU A 33 11.52 -1.53 2.96
N ASP A 34 12.71 -2.12 2.76
CA ASP A 34 13.74 -2.16 3.79
C ASP A 34 14.06 -0.76 4.34
N GLY A 35 14.03 -0.65 5.67
CA GLY A 35 14.39 0.57 6.41
C GLY A 35 13.29 1.62 6.53
N ARG A 36 12.08 1.37 6.03
CA ARG A 36 10.95 2.28 6.28
C ARG A 36 10.53 2.24 7.75
N ALA A 37 9.90 3.33 8.20
CA ALA A 37 9.22 3.36 9.48
C ALA A 37 7.82 2.72 9.40
N ILE A 38 7.39 2.16 10.53
CA ILE A 38 6.07 1.61 10.79
C ILE A 38 5.62 2.14 12.16
N THR A 39 4.36 2.52 12.30
CA THR A 39 3.83 3.07 13.56
C THR A 39 2.46 2.50 13.89
N GLY A 40 2.39 1.66 14.92
CA GLY A 40 1.17 1.09 15.47
C GLY A 40 0.37 0.24 14.47
N VAL A 41 1.03 -0.51 13.59
CA VAL A 41 0.34 -1.42 12.65
C VAL A 41 0.20 -2.80 13.29
N ASP A 42 -1.00 -3.37 13.25
CA ASP A 42 -1.19 -4.78 13.58
C ASP A 42 -0.66 -5.64 12.43
N ILE A 43 0.47 -6.31 12.65
CA ILE A 43 1.10 -7.25 11.72
C ILE A 43 0.99 -8.70 12.21
N SER A 44 0.20 -8.96 13.26
CA SER A 44 0.08 -10.26 13.93
C SER A 44 -0.36 -11.40 13.00
N GLN A 45 -1.05 -11.07 11.90
CA GLN A 45 -1.48 -12.04 10.89
C GLN A 45 -0.33 -12.64 10.07
N PHE A 46 0.82 -11.97 10.05
CA PHE A 46 2.01 -12.39 9.31
C PHE A 46 3.24 -12.55 10.18
N ILE A 47 3.30 -11.86 11.32
CA ILE A 47 4.48 -11.82 12.17
C ILE A 47 4.06 -12.06 13.62
N SER A 48 4.64 -13.09 14.22
CA SER A 48 4.44 -13.50 15.61
C SER A 48 5.79 -13.76 16.27
N ASN A 49 5.81 -13.90 17.59
CA ASN A 49 6.97 -14.41 18.34
C ASN A 49 8.30 -13.69 18.06
N LEU A 50 8.26 -12.38 17.83
CA LEU A 50 9.47 -11.59 17.61
C LEU A 50 10.40 -11.63 18.84
N PRO A 51 11.73 -11.50 18.64
CA PRO A 51 12.68 -11.35 19.73
C PRO A 51 12.24 -10.24 20.71
N ALA A 52 12.56 -10.43 21.99
CA ALA A 52 12.16 -9.55 23.09
C ALA A 52 10.64 -9.45 23.35
N GLN A 53 9.82 -10.36 22.82
CA GLN A 53 8.35 -10.37 22.96
C GLN A 53 7.72 -9.05 22.50
N THR A 54 8.26 -8.51 21.39
CA THR A 54 7.74 -7.28 20.80
C THR A 54 6.29 -7.50 20.38
N ASP A 55 5.39 -6.60 20.79
CA ASP A 55 3.97 -6.66 20.45
C ASP A 55 3.76 -6.44 18.94
N THR A 56 3.19 -7.44 18.27
CA THR A 56 2.89 -7.40 16.84
C THR A 56 1.48 -6.90 16.53
N THR A 57 0.63 -6.70 17.55
CA THR A 57 -0.72 -6.14 17.39
C THR A 57 -0.75 -4.61 17.32
N SER A 58 0.33 -3.96 17.75
CA SER A 58 0.56 -2.52 17.61
C SER A 58 2.03 -2.23 17.28
N PHE A 59 2.54 -2.87 16.24
CA PHE A 59 3.95 -2.87 15.90
C PHE A 59 4.45 -1.50 15.44
N SER A 60 5.61 -1.09 15.96
CA SER A 60 6.30 0.14 15.57
C SER A 60 7.80 -0.07 15.45
N THR A 61 8.41 0.51 14.42
CA THR A 61 9.87 0.51 14.21
C THR A 61 10.27 1.68 13.33
N ASP A 62 11.49 2.17 13.51
CA ASP A 62 12.12 3.13 12.60
C ASP A 62 12.91 2.47 11.46
N ASN A 63 13.09 1.15 11.51
CA ASN A 63 13.93 0.40 10.58
C ASN A 63 13.36 -1.01 10.35
N ALA A 64 12.31 -1.10 9.53
CA ALA A 64 11.68 -2.38 9.20
C ALA A 64 12.56 -3.24 8.29
N SER A 65 12.51 -4.56 8.47
CA SER A 65 13.01 -5.52 7.48
C SER A 65 12.02 -5.68 6.30
N GLY A 66 12.41 -6.42 5.27
CA GLY A 66 11.61 -6.56 4.05
C GLY A 66 10.27 -7.23 4.29
N SER A 67 10.26 -8.33 5.05
CA SER A 67 9.01 -9.02 5.40
C SER A 67 8.12 -8.18 6.31
N THR A 68 8.70 -7.50 7.29
CA THR A 68 7.93 -6.64 8.21
C THR A 68 7.37 -5.42 7.51
N SER A 69 8.12 -4.79 6.61
CA SER A 69 7.65 -3.67 5.81
C SER A 69 6.55 -4.08 4.83
N GLN A 70 6.66 -5.24 4.19
CA GLN A 70 5.64 -5.74 3.27
C GLN A 70 4.37 -6.19 3.99
N ALA A 71 4.50 -6.86 5.14
CA ALA A 71 3.37 -7.19 6.02
C ALA A 71 2.63 -5.92 6.47
N ALA A 72 3.36 -4.90 6.94
CA ALA A 72 2.76 -3.63 7.31
C ALA A 72 2.10 -2.94 6.09
N GLY A 73 2.75 -2.94 4.93
CA GLY A 73 2.20 -2.38 3.70
C GLY A 73 0.87 -3.02 3.28
N LEU A 74 0.73 -4.34 3.44
CA LEU A 74 -0.53 -5.04 3.20
C LEU A 74 -1.62 -4.57 4.18
N MET A 75 -1.33 -4.57 5.48
CA MET A 75 -2.29 -4.16 6.51
C MET A 75 -2.72 -2.69 6.36
N GLU A 76 -1.77 -1.82 6.00
CA GLU A 76 -2.00 -0.42 5.69
C GLU A 76 -2.87 -0.22 4.44
N ALA A 77 -2.67 -1.02 3.39
CA ALA A 77 -3.49 -0.97 2.18
C ALA A 77 -4.93 -1.41 2.48
N LEU A 78 -5.11 -2.45 3.28
CA LEU A 78 -6.43 -2.89 3.75
C LEU A 78 -7.13 -1.83 4.60
N GLU A 79 -6.42 -1.19 5.53
CA GLU A 79 -6.96 -0.07 6.33
C GLU A 79 -7.41 1.10 5.44
N ALA A 80 -6.66 1.36 4.36
CA ALA A 80 -6.99 2.37 3.37
C ALA A 80 -8.14 1.95 2.42
N GLY A 81 -8.65 0.73 2.52
CA GLY A 81 -9.78 0.22 1.75
C GLY A 81 -9.40 -0.47 0.44
N ALA A 82 -8.19 -1.00 0.31
CA ALA A 82 -7.80 -1.77 -0.86
C ALA A 82 -8.66 -3.04 -1.00
N SER A 83 -9.21 -3.28 -2.19
CA SER A 83 -9.91 -4.52 -2.54
C SER A 83 -9.15 -5.37 -3.56
N THR A 84 -7.97 -4.91 -4.00
CA THR A 84 -7.08 -5.67 -4.86
C THR A 84 -5.63 -5.38 -4.49
N LEU A 85 -4.84 -6.43 -4.32
CA LEU A 85 -3.41 -6.36 -4.06
C LEU A 85 -2.66 -6.78 -5.33
N LEU A 86 -1.71 -5.95 -5.77
CA LEU A 86 -0.84 -6.21 -6.91
C LEU A 86 0.58 -6.45 -6.39
N ILE A 87 1.12 -7.64 -6.64
CA ILE A 87 2.40 -8.08 -6.06
C ILE A 87 3.29 -8.62 -7.16
N ASP A 88 4.55 -8.20 -7.12
CA ASP A 88 5.62 -8.74 -7.97
C ASP A 88 6.62 -9.49 -7.08
N GLU A 89 6.85 -10.78 -7.36
CA GLU A 89 7.80 -11.62 -6.62
C GLU A 89 9.20 -10.98 -6.59
N ASP A 90 9.63 -10.36 -7.70
CA ASP A 90 10.97 -9.75 -7.85
C ASP A 90 11.20 -8.54 -6.91
N THR A 91 10.11 -7.93 -6.40
CA THR A 91 10.19 -6.78 -5.49
C THR A 91 9.66 -7.10 -4.09
N SER A 92 9.38 -8.38 -3.82
CA SER A 92 8.84 -8.86 -2.56
C SER A 92 9.92 -9.52 -1.71
N ALA A 93 9.69 -9.56 -0.40
CA ALA A 93 10.50 -10.34 0.51
C ALA A 93 10.11 -11.82 0.39
N THR A 94 11.05 -12.69 -0.02
CA THR A 94 10.78 -14.11 -0.28
C THR A 94 10.14 -14.82 0.91
N ASN A 95 10.65 -14.56 2.12
CA ASN A 95 10.13 -15.13 3.38
C ASN A 95 8.74 -14.60 3.77
N PHE A 96 8.31 -13.46 3.23
CA PHE A 96 6.92 -13.01 3.36
C PHE A 96 6.01 -13.71 2.35
N MET A 97 6.50 -14.01 1.15
CA MET A 97 5.67 -14.59 0.09
C MET A 97 5.38 -16.07 0.32
N ILE A 98 6.42 -16.84 0.59
CA ILE A 98 6.38 -18.30 0.64
C ILE A 98 7.23 -18.78 1.80
N HIS A 99 7.03 -20.05 2.15
CA HIS A 99 7.87 -20.73 3.10
C HIS A 99 8.40 -22.02 2.48
N ASP A 100 9.69 -22.28 2.62
CA ASP A 100 10.36 -23.43 2.01
C ASP A 100 10.08 -24.72 2.80
N GLU A 101 9.67 -25.79 2.12
CA GLU A 101 9.28 -27.05 2.75
C GLU A 101 10.43 -27.70 3.53
N ARG A 102 11.69 -27.59 3.05
CA ARG A 102 12.85 -28.15 3.75
C ARG A 102 13.21 -27.32 4.96
N MET A 103 13.03 -26.00 4.88
CA MET A 103 13.21 -25.12 6.03
C MET A 103 12.21 -25.44 7.14
N ARG A 104 10.95 -25.79 6.82
CA ARG A 104 9.96 -26.28 7.80
C ARG A 104 10.42 -27.54 8.54
N GLU A 105 11.09 -28.46 7.84
CA GLU A 105 11.62 -29.68 8.47
C GLU A 105 12.83 -29.39 9.37
N LEU A 106 13.63 -28.38 9.03
CA LEU A 106 14.85 -28.03 9.75
C LEU A 106 14.61 -27.11 10.96
N ILE A 107 13.65 -26.19 10.86
CA ILE A 107 13.35 -25.19 11.89
C ILE A 107 11.92 -25.47 12.39
N PRO A 108 11.75 -25.79 13.69
CA PRO A 108 10.41 -25.95 14.26
C PRO A 108 9.56 -24.71 14.00
N THR A 109 8.32 -24.91 13.55
CA THR A 109 7.40 -23.82 13.18
C THR A 109 7.19 -22.81 14.30
N GLU A 110 7.28 -23.23 15.57
CA GLU A 110 7.13 -22.33 16.72
C GLU A 110 8.28 -21.32 16.86
N LYS A 111 9.42 -21.57 16.18
CA LYS A 111 10.58 -20.69 16.14
C LYS A 111 10.62 -19.81 14.90
N GLU A 112 9.71 -20.02 13.95
CA GLU A 112 9.60 -19.20 12.75
C GLU A 112 8.57 -18.09 12.97
N PRO A 113 9.01 -16.82 13.07
CA PRO A 113 8.10 -15.73 13.40
C PRO A 113 7.17 -15.35 12.25
N ILE A 114 7.40 -15.83 11.03
CA ILE A 114 6.71 -15.35 9.82
C ILE A 114 5.69 -16.37 9.33
N THR A 115 4.42 -15.96 9.26
CA THR A 115 3.38 -16.64 8.48
C THR A 115 3.39 -16.07 7.07
N PRO A 116 3.67 -16.87 6.03
CA PRO A 116 3.78 -16.38 4.66
C PRO A 116 2.41 -16.02 4.07
N LEU A 117 2.42 -15.18 3.03
CA LEU A 117 1.22 -14.72 2.33
C LEU A 117 0.46 -15.88 1.69
N VAL A 118 1.15 -16.90 1.16
CA VAL A 118 0.50 -18.08 0.58
C VAL A 118 -0.46 -18.76 1.55
N ASP A 119 -0.18 -18.70 2.86
CA ASP A 119 -1.01 -19.28 3.93
C ASP A 119 -2.17 -18.37 4.36
N ARG A 120 -2.26 -17.14 3.82
CA ARG A 120 -3.28 -16.12 4.18
C ARG A 120 -4.11 -15.60 2.99
N VAL A 121 -3.66 -15.80 1.76
CA VAL A 121 -4.23 -15.19 0.55
C VAL A 121 -5.66 -15.63 0.25
N ARG A 122 -6.05 -16.89 0.56
CA ARG A 122 -7.44 -17.33 0.45
C ARG A 122 -8.33 -16.63 1.47
N GLY A 123 -7.84 -16.46 2.70
CA GLY A 123 -8.57 -15.70 3.72
C GLY A 123 -8.87 -14.27 3.28
N LEU A 124 -7.95 -13.63 2.54
CA LEU A 124 -8.16 -12.30 1.94
C LEU A 124 -9.25 -12.33 0.86
N ALA A 125 -9.24 -13.34 -0.01
CA ALA A 125 -10.25 -13.53 -1.04
C ALA A 125 -11.66 -13.71 -0.45
N GLU A 126 -11.81 -14.47 0.64
CA GLU A 126 -13.09 -14.68 1.34
C GLU A 126 -13.71 -13.37 1.87
N VAL A 127 -12.89 -12.36 2.18
CA VAL A 127 -13.38 -11.03 2.60
C VAL A 127 -13.44 -10.02 1.47
N GLY A 128 -13.33 -10.46 0.21
CA GLY A 128 -13.48 -9.65 -0.98
C GLY A 128 -12.23 -8.91 -1.43
N VAL A 129 -11.04 -9.35 -0.98
CA VAL A 129 -9.76 -8.77 -1.41
C VAL A 129 -9.07 -9.71 -2.39
N SER A 130 -9.07 -9.34 -3.68
CA SER A 130 -8.38 -10.10 -4.72
C SER A 130 -6.87 -9.87 -4.68
N THR A 131 -6.09 -10.85 -5.15
CA THR A 131 -4.64 -10.70 -5.28
C THR A 131 -4.21 -11.09 -6.70
N VAL A 132 -3.44 -10.23 -7.36
CA VAL A 132 -2.75 -10.53 -8.62
C VAL A 132 -1.26 -10.58 -8.32
N LEU A 133 -0.67 -11.76 -8.50
CA LEU A 133 0.73 -12.02 -8.24
C LEU A 133 1.45 -12.35 -9.55
N VAL A 134 2.54 -11.65 -9.84
CA VAL A 134 3.55 -12.14 -10.79
C VAL A 134 4.49 -13.05 -10.02
N ALA A 135 4.52 -14.32 -10.42
CA ALA A 135 5.44 -15.33 -9.92
C ALA A 135 6.33 -15.84 -11.06
N GLY A 136 7.60 -16.08 -10.75
CA GLY A 136 8.59 -16.63 -11.66
C GLY A 136 9.60 -17.57 -10.98
N GLY A 137 9.79 -17.44 -9.67
CA GLY A 137 10.73 -18.26 -8.89
C GLY A 137 10.10 -19.45 -8.17
N SER A 138 8.78 -19.40 -7.91
CA SER A 138 8.08 -20.41 -7.12
C SER A 138 6.69 -20.75 -7.66
N ALA A 139 6.35 -22.04 -7.56
CA ALA A 139 5.02 -22.57 -7.86
C ALA A 139 4.08 -22.61 -6.64
N ALA A 140 4.52 -22.10 -5.48
CA ALA A 140 3.80 -22.27 -4.21
C ALA A 140 2.37 -21.72 -4.21
N PHE A 141 2.08 -20.69 -5.02
CA PHE A 141 0.74 -20.10 -5.09
C PHE A 141 -0.23 -20.87 -6.01
N ILE A 142 0.23 -21.88 -6.76
CA ILE A 142 -0.65 -22.68 -7.63
C ILE A 142 -1.75 -23.36 -6.81
N ASP A 143 -1.43 -23.80 -5.59
CA ASP A 143 -2.36 -24.52 -4.71
C ASP A 143 -3.55 -23.66 -4.25
N VAL A 144 -3.45 -22.34 -4.37
CA VAL A 144 -4.44 -21.37 -3.88
C VAL A 144 -4.98 -20.43 -4.97
N ALA A 145 -4.50 -20.55 -6.21
CA ALA A 145 -4.83 -19.66 -7.31
C ALA A 145 -6.15 -20.04 -8.00
N ASP A 146 -7.02 -19.05 -8.25
CA ASP A 146 -8.24 -19.24 -9.06
C ASP A 146 -7.95 -19.22 -10.57
N THR A 147 -6.92 -18.48 -10.99
CA THR A 147 -6.53 -18.35 -12.40
C THR A 147 -5.01 -18.29 -12.51
N VAL A 148 -4.45 -19.01 -13.47
CA VAL A 148 -3.01 -19.01 -13.76
C VAL A 148 -2.77 -18.64 -15.21
N ILE A 149 -2.13 -17.49 -15.41
CA ILE A 149 -1.77 -16.98 -16.74
C ILE A 149 -0.27 -17.17 -16.96
N HIS A 150 0.09 -17.92 -18.00
CA HIS A 150 1.46 -18.04 -18.47
C HIS A 150 1.75 -17.00 -19.55
N MET A 151 2.80 -16.20 -19.34
CA MET A 151 3.29 -15.29 -20.37
C MET A 151 4.43 -15.98 -21.13
N ASP A 152 4.21 -16.29 -22.41
CA ASP A 152 5.27 -16.79 -23.30
C ASP A 152 5.45 -15.83 -24.48
N SER A 153 6.67 -15.34 -24.66
CA SER A 153 7.03 -14.46 -25.77
C SER A 153 6.06 -13.28 -25.93
N TYR A 154 5.69 -12.68 -24.79
CA TYR A 154 4.71 -11.58 -24.64
C TYR A 154 3.24 -11.91 -24.94
N HIS A 155 2.90 -13.19 -25.13
CA HIS A 155 1.52 -13.65 -25.31
C HIS A 155 1.00 -14.30 -24.02
N PRO A 156 -0.21 -13.94 -23.55
CA PRO A 156 -0.83 -14.57 -22.40
C PRO A 156 -1.53 -15.87 -22.80
N TYR A 157 -1.36 -16.91 -21.99
CA TYR A 157 -2.05 -18.18 -22.10
C TYR A 157 -2.70 -18.54 -20.77
N ASP A 158 -4.00 -18.82 -20.78
CA ASP A 158 -4.66 -19.39 -19.62
C ASP A 158 -4.23 -20.86 -19.47
N ILE A 159 -3.54 -21.16 -18.37
CA ILE A 159 -3.08 -22.50 -18.04
C ILE A 159 -3.69 -23.01 -16.73
N THR A 160 -4.83 -22.45 -16.33
CA THR A 160 -5.49 -22.74 -15.03
C THR A 160 -5.75 -24.23 -14.84
N GLU A 161 -6.31 -24.93 -15.84
CA GLU A 161 -6.56 -26.36 -15.75
C GLU A 161 -5.27 -27.19 -15.58
N ARG A 162 -4.21 -26.81 -16.31
CA ARG A 162 -2.91 -27.47 -16.21
C ARG A 162 -2.28 -27.24 -14.84
N ALA A 163 -2.39 -26.03 -14.30
CA ALA A 163 -1.90 -25.70 -12.97
C ALA A 163 -2.68 -26.44 -11.87
N ALA A 164 -4.02 -26.52 -12.00
CA ALA A 164 -4.87 -27.27 -11.09
C ALA A 164 -4.52 -28.77 -11.02
N GLY A 165 -4.08 -29.36 -12.14
CA GLY A 165 -3.58 -30.75 -12.15
C GLY A 165 -2.28 -30.99 -11.38
N LEU A 166 -1.55 -29.93 -11.01
CA LEU A 166 -0.34 -29.98 -10.19
C LEU A 166 -0.57 -29.49 -8.76
N ALA A 167 -1.71 -28.86 -8.49
CA ALA A 167 -2.05 -28.28 -7.20
C ALA A 167 -2.16 -29.35 -6.11
N ARG A 168 -1.65 -29.05 -4.93
CA ARG A 168 -1.81 -29.86 -3.73
C ARG A 168 -3.00 -29.37 -2.92
N ALA A 169 -3.56 -30.28 -2.12
CA ALA A 169 -4.55 -29.89 -1.13
C ALA A 169 -3.90 -29.00 -0.06
N VAL A 170 -4.55 -27.88 0.22
CA VAL A 170 -4.15 -26.95 1.29
C VAL A 170 -5.26 -26.89 2.33
N ASP A 171 -4.87 -26.64 3.58
CA ASP A 171 -5.82 -26.42 4.65
C ASP A 171 -6.66 -25.18 4.38
N LYS A 172 -7.92 -25.21 4.84
CA LYS A 172 -8.80 -24.06 4.73
C LYS A 172 -8.21 -22.90 5.53
N GLN A 173 -8.04 -21.76 4.87
CA GLN A 173 -7.61 -20.53 5.51
C GLN A 173 -8.82 -19.79 6.07
N GLU A 174 -8.73 -19.36 7.32
CA GLU A 174 -9.79 -18.57 7.95
C GLU A 174 -9.94 -17.19 7.28
N PRO A 175 -11.17 -16.62 7.24
CA PRO A 175 -11.40 -15.28 6.70
C PRO A 175 -10.46 -14.26 7.34
N PHE A 176 -9.84 -13.42 6.51
CA PHE A 176 -8.85 -12.46 6.98
C PHE A 176 -9.51 -11.36 7.84
N PRO A 177 -8.99 -11.06 9.04
CA PRO A 177 -9.58 -10.04 9.89
C PRO A 177 -9.40 -8.65 9.27
N LYS A 178 -10.45 -7.84 9.28
CA LYS A 178 -10.35 -6.44 8.84
C LYS A 178 -9.45 -5.67 9.82
N PRO A 179 -8.46 -4.91 9.33
CA PRO A 179 -7.62 -4.11 10.22
C PRO A 179 -8.45 -3.04 10.91
N ALA A 180 -8.11 -2.77 12.17
CA ALA A 180 -8.68 -1.66 12.92
C ALA A 180 -8.22 -0.32 12.33
N HIS A 181 -9.09 0.69 12.41
CA HIS A 181 -8.72 2.06 12.04
C HIS A 181 -7.80 2.67 13.11
N ARG A 182 -6.72 3.31 12.66
CA ARG A 182 -5.72 3.88 13.57
C ARG A 182 -5.91 5.38 13.74
N PRO A 183 -5.78 5.90 14.98
CA PRO A 183 -5.82 7.33 15.22
C PRO A 183 -4.64 8.01 14.53
N LEU A 184 -4.88 9.19 13.96
CA LEU A 184 -3.79 10.06 13.52
C LEU A 184 -3.29 10.88 14.72
N PRO A 185 -2.02 10.72 15.14
CA PRO A 185 -1.48 11.49 16.25
C PRO A 185 -1.60 13.00 16.03
N ALA A 186 -2.05 13.69 17.07
CA ALA A 186 -2.11 15.15 17.10
C ALA A 186 -0.76 15.75 16.69
N LYS A 187 -0.78 16.77 15.82
CA LYS A 187 0.42 17.51 15.41
C LYS A 187 1.48 16.69 14.66
N ARG A 188 1.18 15.47 14.20
CA ARG A 188 2.13 14.60 13.46
C ARG A 188 2.84 15.33 12.30
N PHE A 189 2.11 16.19 11.59
CA PHE A 189 2.64 16.97 10.47
C PHE A 189 2.91 18.45 10.80
N ARG A 190 2.78 18.86 12.07
CA ARG A 190 2.93 20.27 12.47
C ARG A 190 4.41 20.64 12.52
N ALA A 191 4.79 21.62 11.69
CA ALA A 191 6.14 22.17 11.68
C ALA A 191 6.14 23.69 11.43
N LYS A 192 7.30 24.34 11.61
CA LYS A 192 7.48 25.80 11.36
C LYS A 192 7.15 26.19 9.92
N LYS A 193 7.43 25.30 8.97
CA LYS A 193 7.04 25.43 7.57
C LYS A 193 6.08 24.29 7.23
N PRO A 194 5.07 24.52 6.37
CA PRO A 194 4.18 23.45 5.94
C PRO A 194 4.97 22.32 5.24
N PRO A 195 4.45 21.09 5.23
CA PRO A 195 4.94 20.01 4.38
C PRO A 195 5.18 20.46 2.93
N GLN A 196 6.28 20.00 2.34
CA GLN A 196 6.67 20.36 0.98
C GLN A 196 7.11 19.14 0.20
N ALA A 197 6.49 18.91 -0.97
CA ALA A 197 6.98 17.93 -1.93
C ALA A 197 8.43 18.27 -2.34
N LYS A 198 9.30 17.26 -2.30
CA LYS A 198 10.72 17.39 -2.65
C LYS A 198 11.23 16.07 -3.23
N GLY A 199 11.56 16.06 -4.51
CA GLY A 199 11.96 14.84 -5.21
C GLY A 199 10.88 13.77 -5.14
N ALA A 200 11.25 12.57 -4.72
CA ALA A 200 10.36 11.40 -4.58
C ALA A 200 9.57 11.36 -3.27
N GLY A 201 9.53 12.44 -2.49
CA GLY A 201 8.90 12.43 -1.16
C GLY A 201 8.45 13.79 -0.66
N ILE A 202 8.20 13.87 0.65
CA ILE A 202 7.66 15.06 1.32
C ILE A 202 8.52 15.42 2.52
N ARG A 203 9.03 16.65 2.57
CA ARG A 203 9.74 17.18 3.71
C ARG A 203 8.76 17.73 4.75
N VAL A 204 8.84 17.26 5.98
CA VAL A 204 8.03 17.71 7.12
C VAL A 204 8.95 18.13 8.26
N GLY A 205 9.02 19.43 8.55
CA GLY A 205 9.97 19.95 9.53
C GLY A 205 11.43 19.59 9.18
N LYS A 206 12.07 18.81 10.07
CA LYS A 206 13.42 18.23 9.87
C LYS A 206 13.37 16.82 9.27
N GLY A 207 12.21 16.18 9.25
CA GLY A 207 12.01 14.83 8.72
C GLY A 207 11.74 14.83 7.22
N PHE A 208 11.79 13.63 6.65
CA PHE A 208 11.48 13.35 5.26
C PHE A 208 10.65 12.06 5.17
N ILE A 209 9.51 12.15 4.50
CA ILE A 209 8.65 11.03 4.15
C ILE A 209 9.07 10.60 2.75
N ASP A 210 9.74 9.46 2.65
CA ASP A 210 10.09 8.89 1.35
C ASP A 210 8.86 8.18 0.75
N LEU A 211 8.55 8.46 -0.50
CA LEU A 211 7.45 7.82 -1.25
C LEU A 211 7.98 7.10 -2.51
N SER A 212 9.30 6.90 -2.61
CA SER A 212 9.96 6.25 -3.75
C SER A 212 9.41 4.84 -4.05
N ALA A 213 8.98 4.12 -3.03
CA ALA A 213 8.38 2.80 -3.14
C ALA A 213 6.86 2.82 -3.42
N VAL A 214 6.20 3.97 -3.36
CA VAL A 214 4.77 4.13 -3.71
C VAL A 214 4.66 4.24 -5.23
N SER A 215 4.81 3.09 -5.91
CA SER A 215 4.95 2.99 -7.37
C SER A 215 3.81 3.66 -8.13
N GLN A 216 2.58 3.64 -7.58
CA GLN A 216 1.37 4.19 -8.19
C GLN A 216 1.23 5.72 -8.05
N LEU A 217 2.15 6.40 -7.35
CA LEU A 217 2.27 7.85 -7.36
C LEU A 217 3.02 8.29 -8.64
N VAL A 218 2.29 8.82 -9.63
CA VAL A 218 2.80 9.03 -11.00
C VAL A 218 3.42 10.40 -11.26
N ASP A 219 2.97 11.43 -10.54
CA ASP A 219 3.34 12.81 -10.86
C ASP A 219 3.60 13.65 -9.61
N GLY A 220 4.57 14.57 -9.70
CA GLY A 220 4.91 15.47 -8.60
C GLY A 220 3.76 16.40 -8.18
N SER A 221 2.74 16.60 -9.02
CA SER A 221 1.50 17.31 -8.66
C SER A 221 0.67 16.55 -7.65
N GLN A 222 0.65 15.22 -7.70
CA GLN A 222 0.03 14.39 -6.66
C GLN A 222 0.84 14.48 -5.36
N THR A 223 2.18 14.41 -5.42
CA THR A 223 3.03 14.59 -4.24
C THR A 223 2.81 15.95 -3.57
N ARG A 224 2.63 17.01 -4.36
CA ARG A 224 2.28 18.35 -3.85
C ARG A 224 0.90 18.38 -3.20
N ALA A 225 -0.08 17.72 -3.80
CA ALA A 225 -1.42 17.61 -3.23
C ALA A 225 -1.39 16.84 -1.91
N ILE A 226 -0.67 15.72 -1.83
CA ILE A 226 -0.46 14.97 -0.57
C ILE A 226 0.16 15.88 0.49
N ALA A 227 1.21 16.64 0.16
CA ALA A 227 1.82 17.56 1.12
C ALA A 227 0.81 18.61 1.65
N ALA A 228 -0.05 19.16 0.79
CA ALA A 228 -1.10 20.09 1.19
C ALA A 228 -2.18 19.41 2.07
N ILE A 229 -2.51 18.16 1.77
CA ILE A 229 -3.44 17.35 2.58
C ILE A 229 -2.85 17.09 3.98
N LEU A 230 -1.60 16.62 4.07
CA LEU A 230 -0.93 16.39 5.36
C LEU A 230 -0.89 17.65 6.23
N ASP A 231 -0.67 18.81 5.61
CA ASP A 231 -0.73 20.10 6.29
C ASP A 231 -2.13 20.39 6.86
N SER A 232 -3.19 20.13 6.10
CA SER A 232 -4.58 20.30 6.54
C SER A 232 -4.98 19.35 7.68
N LEU A 233 -4.38 18.16 7.73
CA LEU A 233 -4.58 17.16 8.78
C LEU A 233 -3.83 17.50 10.07
N SER A 234 -2.86 18.42 10.05
CA SER A 234 -1.98 18.71 11.19
C SER A 234 -2.69 19.26 12.44
N THR A 235 -3.92 19.78 12.26
CA THR A 235 -4.77 20.33 13.32
C THR A 235 -6.01 19.48 13.60
N GLN A 236 -6.16 18.34 12.94
CA GLN A 236 -7.31 17.46 13.10
C GLN A 236 -7.00 16.31 14.07
N HIS A 237 -8.06 15.71 14.60
CA HIS A 237 -8.01 14.56 15.50
C HIS A 237 -9.06 13.56 15.07
N GLY A 238 -8.71 12.28 15.04
CA GLY A 238 -9.60 11.22 14.58
C GLY A 238 -8.82 10.08 13.95
N GLU A 239 -9.54 9.13 13.38
CA GLU A 239 -8.98 8.01 12.63
C GLU A 239 -8.42 8.49 11.29
N SER A 240 -7.22 8.06 10.95
CA SER A 240 -6.50 8.52 9.76
C SER A 240 -7.30 8.28 8.47
N ALA A 241 -7.87 7.10 8.28
CA ALA A 241 -8.68 6.75 7.12
C ALA A 241 -9.94 7.64 7.00
N ALA A 242 -10.66 7.87 8.10
CA ALA A 242 -11.86 8.71 8.13
C ALA A 242 -11.54 10.18 7.83
N LEU A 243 -10.46 10.71 8.41
CA LEU A 243 -10.02 12.08 8.12
C LEU A 243 -9.64 12.26 6.65
N VAL A 244 -9.00 11.26 6.04
CA VAL A 244 -8.69 11.28 4.60
C VAL A 244 -9.98 11.23 3.77
N ASP A 245 -10.98 10.43 4.15
CA ASP A 245 -12.28 10.43 3.47
C ASP A 245 -12.96 11.80 3.53
N GLU A 246 -12.94 12.46 4.69
CA GLU A 246 -13.47 13.82 4.84
C GLU A 246 -12.74 14.84 3.96
N VAL A 247 -11.43 14.72 3.81
CA VAL A 247 -10.64 15.54 2.88
C VAL A 247 -11.07 15.29 1.44
N LEU A 248 -11.17 14.04 1.02
CA LEU A 248 -11.53 13.66 -0.34
C LEU A 248 -12.97 14.10 -0.69
N GLU A 249 -13.91 14.01 0.25
CA GLU A 249 -15.28 14.51 0.06
C GLU A 249 -15.36 16.05 -0.01
N ARG A 250 -14.45 16.76 0.66
CA ARG A 250 -14.30 18.22 0.45
C ARG A 250 -13.76 18.53 -0.94
N VAL A 251 -12.76 17.78 -1.41
CA VAL A 251 -12.20 17.93 -2.76
C VAL A 251 -13.24 17.61 -3.83
N LYS A 252 -14.05 16.57 -3.65
CA LYS A 252 -15.12 16.19 -4.57
C LYS A 252 -16.16 17.29 -4.74
N ARG A 253 -16.49 18.00 -3.65
CA ARG A 253 -17.46 19.11 -3.65
C ARG A 253 -16.89 20.44 -4.15
N GLY A 254 -15.64 20.74 -3.79
CA GLY A 254 -15.02 22.07 -4.00
C GLY A 254 -13.86 22.11 -5.00
N GLY A 255 -13.51 20.98 -5.62
CA GLY A 255 -12.32 20.83 -6.45
C GLY A 255 -11.03 20.66 -5.63
N ILE A 256 -9.92 20.35 -6.32
CA ILE A 256 -8.61 20.11 -5.69
C ILE A 256 -8.05 21.33 -4.96
N ASP A 257 -8.55 22.52 -5.26
CA ASP A 257 -8.16 23.75 -4.56
C ASP A 257 -8.64 23.76 -3.11
N ALA A 258 -9.61 22.93 -2.72
CA ALA A 258 -10.08 22.80 -1.34
C ALA A 258 -8.98 22.39 -0.35
N VAL A 259 -7.93 21.70 -0.81
CA VAL A 259 -6.77 21.32 0.02
C VAL A 259 -5.61 22.30 -0.11
N SER A 260 -5.74 23.29 -0.99
CA SER A 260 -4.71 24.31 -1.19
C SER A 260 -4.75 25.36 -0.09
N ARG A 261 -3.58 25.74 0.44
CA ARG A 261 -3.47 26.89 1.36
C ARG A 261 -3.86 28.23 0.71
N PHE A 262 -4.00 28.27 -0.62
CA PHE A 262 -4.38 29.47 -1.37
C PHE A 262 -5.90 29.64 -1.55
N SER A 263 -6.71 28.64 -1.16
CA SER A 263 -8.18 28.69 -1.34
C SER A 263 -8.91 29.52 -0.27
N GLY A 264 -8.20 30.05 0.74
CA GLY A 264 -8.78 30.92 1.75
C GLY A 264 -7.78 31.89 2.38
N GLY A 265 -7.89 33.18 2.05
CA GLY A 265 -7.39 34.26 2.90
C GLY A 265 -5.91 34.63 2.82
N GLY A 266 -5.21 34.36 1.71
CA GLY A 266 -3.92 35.02 1.47
C GLY A 266 -4.06 36.56 1.38
N ALA A 267 -2.96 37.28 1.62
CA ALA A 267 -2.86 38.74 1.68
C ALA A 267 -3.78 39.46 0.66
N PRO A 268 -4.36 40.63 0.98
CA PRO A 268 -5.20 41.39 0.05
C PRO A 268 -4.48 41.55 -1.29
N GLY A 269 -4.97 40.86 -2.33
CA GLY A 269 -4.33 40.73 -3.64
C GLY A 269 -4.02 39.29 -4.11
N SER A 270 -4.14 38.26 -3.26
CA SER A 270 -3.87 36.85 -3.64
C SER A 270 -5.13 35.97 -3.77
N LYS A 271 -6.33 36.57 -3.79
CA LYS A 271 -7.56 35.83 -4.13
C LYS A 271 -7.43 35.33 -5.58
N GLY A 272 -7.41 34.01 -5.77
CA GLY A 272 -7.52 33.39 -7.11
C GLY A 272 -6.21 33.06 -7.84
N LYS A 273 -5.02 33.23 -7.24
CA LYS A 273 -3.75 32.79 -7.86
C LYS A 273 -3.34 31.41 -7.35
N HIS A 274 -4.13 30.40 -7.65
CA HIS A 274 -3.70 29.02 -7.48
C HIS A 274 -2.69 28.68 -8.57
N PRO A 275 -1.51 28.10 -8.27
CA PRO A 275 -0.50 27.82 -9.29
C PRO A 275 -0.92 26.74 -10.31
N GLY A 276 -2.06 26.07 -10.12
CA GLY A 276 -2.57 25.03 -11.03
C GLY A 276 -1.71 23.76 -11.03
N ARG A 277 -1.01 23.48 -9.93
CA ARG A 277 0.03 22.42 -9.85
C ARG A 277 -0.36 21.21 -9.02
N LEU A 278 -1.63 21.04 -8.71
CA LEU A 278 -2.14 19.93 -7.90
C LEU A 278 -2.92 18.96 -8.80
N ALA A 279 -2.72 17.66 -8.57
CA ALA A 279 -3.56 16.60 -9.10
C ALA A 279 -4.04 15.76 -7.92
N LEU A 280 -5.27 15.25 -7.98
CA LEU A 280 -5.86 14.48 -6.89
C LEU A 280 -5.13 13.13 -6.74
N PRO A 281 -4.46 12.85 -5.60
CA PRO A 281 -4.00 11.51 -5.25
C PRO A 281 -5.18 10.66 -4.78
N ARG A 282 -5.06 9.32 -4.83
CA ARG A 282 -6.08 8.44 -4.23
C ARG A 282 -5.89 8.38 -2.72
N LYS A 283 -6.90 7.86 -2.02
CA LYS A 283 -6.84 7.56 -0.59
C LYS A 283 -5.60 6.74 -0.23
N LEU A 284 -5.28 5.74 -1.06
CA LEU A 284 -4.13 4.86 -0.90
C LEU A 284 -2.81 5.62 -0.84
N GLU A 285 -2.55 6.55 -1.76
CA GLU A 285 -1.30 7.33 -1.75
C GLU A 285 -1.21 8.30 -0.57
N ILE A 286 -2.34 8.89 -0.15
CA ILE A 286 -2.38 9.78 1.02
C ILE A 286 -2.07 8.97 2.30
N MET A 287 -2.74 7.84 2.49
CA MET A 287 -2.52 6.93 3.62
C MET A 287 -1.09 6.39 3.61
N ALA A 288 -0.56 6.01 2.45
CA ALA A 288 0.82 5.58 2.28
C ALA A 288 1.83 6.63 2.79
N ALA A 289 1.56 7.92 2.57
CA ALA A 289 2.40 9.00 3.09
C ALA A 289 2.25 9.20 4.60
N ILE A 290 1.04 9.08 5.15
CA ILE A 290 0.81 9.10 6.60
C ILE A 290 1.59 7.97 7.28
N ASN A 291 1.55 6.78 6.70
CA ASN A 291 2.14 5.57 7.26
C ASN A 291 3.68 5.51 7.21
N ARG A 292 4.29 6.26 6.29
CA ARG A 292 5.75 6.39 6.16
C ARG A 292 6.32 7.56 6.96
N ALA A 293 5.47 8.35 7.62
CA ALA A 293 5.93 9.44 8.47
C ALA A 293 6.57 8.89 9.75
N ARG A 294 7.81 9.30 10.02
CA ARG A 294 8.53 8.93 11.25
C ARG A 294 7.96 9.66 12.46
N GLY A 295 7.86 8.94 13.58
CA GLY A 295 7.21 9.39 14.83
C GLY A 295 5.69 9.47 14.73
#